data_AF-A0A2G9N7U3-F1
#
_entry.id   AF-A0A2G9N7U3-F1
#
_cell.length_a   1.000
_cell.length_b   1.000
_cell.length_c   1.000
_cell.angle_alpha   90.00
_cell.angle_beta   90.00
_cell.angle_gamma   90.00
#
_symmetry.space_group_name_H-M   'P 1'
#
loop_
_entity.id
_entity.type
_entity.pdbx_description
1 polymer ?
#
loop_
_entity_poly.entity_id
_entity_poly.type
_entity_poly.pdbx_seq_one_letter_code
_entity_poly.pdbx_strand_id
1 'polypeptide(L)'
;MGSDKTLERIVSAQIHDWKRPNDSDIEVIFGREMVDVFDYVYDFFEGKKRSDCDNPSIRHMFDVARWTKRFIRKSCAKGDEIFKRYMRLSFLHDVVEDTCDTIDEIDERIRDIEKRFGRQTADDVMLITNVYSMIINGIENNGTKERLLQGIEQYYSGLDEGLKGKYKHYFKGLWNIVQETGENELIALKKKHPLFTFKDLISLKCYGQTYIRGMIDAADDKFMEGKQDYGAAIVVKLADGIDFVRTMSPTKDYSCSKGIIKAEIKINMFEEFSKFSNKPEKDSHILLIGGMVEYLKEQLVEQVRRRKESAVNLNDDSYEGIRGFFDEEHERLKGMYPPPGRIRRAVIGLIKSIKNMSDAEYAP
;
A
#
# COMPACT_ATOMS: atom_id res chain seq x y z
N MET A 1 -4.18 -13.77 -25.11
CA MET A 1 -4.66 -13.01 -23.92
C MET A 1 -5.54 -13.82 -22.95
N GLY A 2 -5.98 -15.05 -23.27
CA GLY A 2 -6.75 -15.91 -22.35
C GLY A 2 -5.92 -16.89 -21.50
N SER A 3 -4.73 -17.29 -21.95
CA SER A 3 -3.81 -18.20 -21.25
C SER A 3 -3.32 -17.63 -19.92
N ASP A 4 -2.84 -16.38 -19.93
CA ASP A 4 -2.13 -15.79 -18.80
C ASP A 4 -3.05 -15.56 -17.60
N LYS A 5 -4.33 -15.23 -17.85
CA LYS A 5 -5.31 -15.01 -16.78
C LYS A 5 -5.69 -16.30 -16.07
N THR A 6 -5.82 -17.38 -16.83
CA THR A 6 -6.11 -18.70 -16.27
C THR A 6 -4.94 -19.16 -15.41
N LEU A 7 -3.71 -18.97 -15.90
CA LEU A 7 -2.50 -19.28 -15.15
C LEU A 7 -2.36 -18.42 -13.89
N GLU A 8 -2.61 -17.11 -13.96
CA GLU A 8 -2.62 -16.22 -12.79
C GLU A 8 -3.58 -16.71 -11.69
N ARG A 9 -4.74 -17.24 -12.06
CA ARG A 9 -5.71 -17.81 -11.09
C ARG A 9 -5.19 -19.11 -10.47
N ILE A 10 -4.63 -20.01 -11.29
CA ILE A 10 -4.04 -21.27 -10.82
C ILE A 10 -2.93 -20.98 -9.82
N VAL A 11 -2.02 -20.06 -10.16
CA VAL A 11 -0.91 -19.67 -9.28
C VAL A 11 -1.41 -18.98 -8.00
N SER A 12 -2.39 -18.08 -8.10
CA SER A 12 -3.00 -17.45 -6.91
C SER A 12 -3.66 -18.49 -5.98
N ALA A 13 -4.33 -19.50 -6.55
CA ALA A 13 -4.93 -20.60 -5.79
C ALA A 13 -3.86 -21.50 -5.15
N GLN A 14 -2.79 -21.83 -5.87
CA GLN A 14 -1.64 -22.56 -5.31
C GLN A 14 -1.06 -21.83 -4.10
N ILE A 15 -0.80 -20.53 -4.22
CA ILE A 15 -0.29 -19.72 -3.12
C ILE A 15 -1.26 -19.75 -1.95
N HIS A 16 -2.57 -19.56 -2.19
CA HIS A 16 -3.60 -19.62 -1.16
C HIS A 16 -3.61 -20.95 -0.40
N ASP A 17 -3.36 -22.05 -1.12
CA ASP A 17 -3.24 -23.41 -0.58
C ASP A 17 -1.85 -23.71 0.00
N TRP A 18 -1.03 -22.69 0.26
CA TRP A 18 0.34 -22.81 0.81
C TRP A 18 1.30 -23.60 -0.07
N LYS A 19 1.08 -23.61 -1.39
CA LYS A 19 1.95 -24.29 -2.35
C LYS A 19 2.78 -23.27 -3.11
N ARG A 20 4.09 -23.47 -3.14
CA ARG A 20 5.00 -22.70 -4.01
C ARG A 20 4.63 -22.96 -5.48
N PRO A 21 4.37 -21.91 -6.27
CA PRO A 21 4.23 -22.05 -7.72
C PRO A 21 5.52 -22.50 -8.40
N ASN A 22 5.42 -23.03 -9.62
CA ASN A 22 6.59 -23.33 -10.42
C ASN A 22 7.18 -22.05 -11.03
N ASP A 23 8.50 -22.00 -11.18
CA ASP A 23 9.22 -20.86 -11.76
C ASP A 23 8.74 -20.55 -13.19
N SER A 24 8.41 -21.59 -13.97
CA SER A 24 7.86 -21.45 -15.32
C SER A 24 6.55 -20.66 -15.32
N ASP A 25 5.72 -20.82 -14.29
CA ASP A 25 4.44 -20.12 -14.20
C ASP A 25 4.65 -18.65 -13.85
N ILE A 26 5.58 -18.37 -12.93
CA ILE A 26 6.02 -17.00 -12.58
C ILE A 26 6.61 -16.29 -13.80
N GLU A 27 7.47 -16.97 -14.57
CA GLU A 27 8.06 -16.46 -15.80
C GLU A 27 7.01 -16.11 -16.87
N VAL A 28 6.05 -17.00 -17.09
CA VAL A 28 4.94 -16.75 -18.03
C VAL A 28 4.13 -15.52 -17.58
N ILE A 29 3.82 -15.40 -16.28
CA ILE A 29 2.99 -14.30 -15.78
C ILE A 29 3.76 -12.98 -15.78
N PHE A 30 4.97 -12.93 -15.22
CA PHE A 30 5.67 -11.67 -14.90
C PHE A 30 6.98 -11.47 -15.67
N GLY A 31 7.53 -12.52 -16.29
CA GLY A 31 8.81 -12.48 -17.00
C GLY A 31 9.91 -13.21 -16.22
N ARG A 32 10.92 -13.69 -16.94
CA ARG A 32 12.00 -14.52 -16.40
C ARG A 32 12.73 -13.83 -15.26
N GLU A 33 12.97 -12.53 -15.39
CA GLU A 33 13.71 -11.73 -14.42
C GLU A 33 13.00 -11.58 -13.07
N MET A 34 11.70 -11.90 -12.99
CA MET A 34 10.93 -11.84 -11.75
C MET A 34 10.97 -13.15 -10.96
N VAL A 35 11.49 -14.25 -11.54
CA VAL A 35 11.61 -15.54 -10.83
C VAL A 35 12.51 -15.37 -9.60
N ASP A 36 13.72 -14.84 -9.78
CA ASP A 36 14.68 -14.66 -8.68
C ASP A 36 14.16 -13.69 -7.60
N VAL A 37 13.36 -12.71 -8.00
CA VAL A 37 12.73 -11.76 -7.05
C VAL A 37 11.59 -12.44 -6.30
N PHE A 38 10.75 -13.20 -7.00
CA PHE A 38 9.67 -13.96 -6.37
C PHE A 38 10.24 -14.96 -5.37
N ASP A 39 11.30 -15.69 -5.72
CA ASP A 39 11.96 -16.65 -4.84
C ASP A 39 12.52 -15.99 -3.60
N TYR A 40 13.22 -14.86 -3.78
CA TYR A 40 13.71 -14.07 -2.67
C TYR A 40 12.58 -13.65 -1.72
N VAL A 41 11.42 -13.21 -2.24
CA VAL A 41 10.27 -12.84 -1.40
C VAL A 41 9.61 -14.07 -0.77
N TYR A 42 9.49 -15.17 -1.51
CA TYR A 42 8.91 -16.42 -1.03
C TYR A 42 9.66 -16.91 0.21
N ASP A 43 10.98 -16.91 0.19
CA ASP A 43 11.82 -17.35 1.31
C ASP A 43 11.56 -16.56 2.62
N PHE A 44 11.15 -15.29 2.53
CA PHE A 44 10.82 -14.49 3.73
C PHE A 44 9.41 -14.67 4.24
N PHE A 45 8.47 -15.09 3.38
CA PHE A 45 7.05 -15.12 3.68
C PHE A 45 6.45 -16.53 3.66
N GLU A 46 7.24 -17.55 3.33
CA GLU A 46 6.85 -18.95 3.46
C GLU A 46 6.43 -19.22 4.92
N GLY A 47 5.27 -19.86 5.09
CA GLY A 47 4.70 -20.15 6.41
C GLY A 47 4.15 -18.94 7.17
N LYS A 48 4.27 -17.70 6.67
CA LYS A 48 3.74 -16.50 7.33
C LYS A 48 2.31 -16.20 6.90
N LYS A 49 1.46 -15.87 7.87
CA LYS A 49 0.08 -15.42 7.68
C LYS A 49 -0.03 -13.92 7.79
N ARG A 50 -0.97 -13.32 7.06
CA ARG A 50 -1.36 -11.94 7.33
C ARG A 50 -2.11 -11.85 8.65
N SER A 51 -1.93 -10.74 9.35
CA SER A 51 -2.58 -10.48 10.65
C SER A 51 -4.08 -10.13 10.51
N ASP A 52 -4.50 -9.68 9.34
CA ASP A 52 -5.86 -9.20 9.05
C ASP A 52 -6.76 -10.30 8.47
N CYS A 53 -6.21 -11.22 7.69
CA CYS A 53 -6.90 -12.36 7.10
C CYS A 53 -5.94 -13.56 7.11
N ASP A 54 -6.36 -14.76 7.51
CA ASP A 54 -5.51 -15.97 7.62
C ASP A 54 -4.84 -16.44 6.30
N ASN A 55 -4.89 -15.63 5.25
CA ASN A 55 -4.18 -15.81 4.01
C ASN A 55 -2.65 -15.78 4.21
N PRO A 56 -1.90 -16.53 3.40
CA PRO A 56 -0.44 -16.41 3.32
C PRO A 56 -0.02 -14.98 2.99
N SER A 57 1.01 -14.46 3.66
CA SER A 57 1.52 -13.10 3.41
C SER A 57 2.02 -12.94 1.96
N ILE A 58 2.74 -13.92 1.42
CA ILE A 58 3.24 -13.93 0.03
C ILE A 58 2.13 -13.70 -1.01
N ARG A 59 0.88 -14.05 -0.70
CA ARG A 59 -0.28 -13.78 -1.56
C ARG A 59 -0.45 -12.29 -1.81
N HIS A 60 -0.23 -11.46 -0.79
CA HIS A 60 -0.34 -10.00 -0.90
C HIS A 60 0.64 -9.45 -1.95
N MET A 61 1.91 -9.82 -1.86
CA MET A 61 2.94 -9.39 -2.83
C MET A 61 2.60 -9.85 -4.25
N PHE A 62 2.10 -11.08 -4.39
CA PHE A 62 1.65 -11.60 -5.68
C PHE A 62 0.45 -10.82 -6.24
N ASP A 63 -0.57 -10.54 -5.42
CA ASP A 63 -1.76 -9.81 -5.87
C ASP A 63 -1.43 -8.33 -6.17
N VAL A 64 -0.56 -7.68 -5.40
CA VAL A 64 -0.03 -6.34 -5.71
C VAL A 64 0.70 -6.34 -7.05
N ALA A 65 1.59 -7.32 -7.30
CA ALA A 65 2.27 -7.49 -8.58
C ALA A 65 1.28 -7.67 -9.74
N ARG A 66 0.20 -8.44 -9.55
CA ARG A 66 -0.88 -8.59 -10.56
C ARG A 66 -1.60 -7.29 -10.84
N TRP A 67 -1.94 -6.52 -9.81
CA TRP A 67 -2.58 -5.22 -9.98
C TRP A 67 -1.66 -4.27 -10.73
N THR A 68 -0.41 -4.11 -10.29
CA THR A 68 0.58 -3.27 -10.97
C THR A 68 0.70 -3.64 -12.44
N LYS A 69 0.91 -4.93 -12.76
CA LYS A 69 0.96 -5.44 -14.15
C LYS A 69 -0.28 -5.05 -14.95
N ARG A 70 -1.49 -5.22 -14.40
CA ARG A 70 -2.76 -4.90 -15.08
C ARG A 70 -2.86 -3.44 -15.49
N PHE A 71 -2.32 -2.54 -14.66
CA PHE A 71 -2.32 -1.11 -14.89
C PHE A 71 -1.22 -0.70 -15.88
N ILE A 72 0.02 -1.16 -15.69
CA ILE A 72 1.15 -0.70 -16.51
C ILE A 72 1.21 -1.34 -17.90
N ARG A 73 0.59 -2.51 -18.14
CA ARG A 73 0.69 -3.24 -19.43
C ARG A 73 0.24 -2.46 -20.68
N LYS A 74 -0.52 -1.38 -20.51
CA LYS A 74 -0.96 -0.52 -21.64
C LYS A 74 0.05 0.58 -21.94
N SER A 75 0.93 0.90 -21.00
CA SER A 75 1.90 1.99 -21.08
C SER A 75 3.35 1.48 -21.17
N CYS A 76 3.62 0.25 -20.73
CA CYS A 76 4.94 -0.37 -20.75
C CYS A 76 4.85 -1.75 -21.41
N ALA A 77 5.79 -2.05 -22.32
CA ALA A 77 5.91 -3.38 -22.90
C ALA A 77 6.48 -4.37 -21.86
N LYS A 78 6.01 -5.64 -21.90
CA LYS A 78 6.58 -6.69 -21.04
C LYS A 78 8.07 -6.88 -21.39
N GLY A 79 8.94 -6.87 -20.39
CA GLY A 79 10.39 -7.01 -20.57
C GLY A 79 11.16 -5.70 -20.79
N ASP A 80 10.46 -4.56 -20.85
CA ASP A 80 11.09 -3.25 -20.75
C ASP A 80 11.65 -3.03 -19.33
N GLU A 81 12.76 -2.30 -19.19
CA GLU A 81 13.39 -2.05 -17.89
C GLU A 81 12.46 -1.28 -16.95
N ILE A 82 11.61 -0.41 -17.48
CA ILE A 82 10.54 0.24 -16.71
C ILE A 82 9.59 -0.81 -16.17
N PHE A 83 9.09 -1.72 -17.02
CA PHE A 83 8.20 -2.79 -16.58
C PHE A 83 8.86 -3.63 -15.48
N LYS A 84 10.13 -4.03 -15.65
CA LYS A 84 10.88 -4.80 -14.65
C LYS A 84 10.97 -4.03 -13.33
N ARG A 85 11.29 -2.74 -13.37
CA ARG A 85 11.40 -1.89 -12.16
C ARG A 85 10.10 -1.88 -11.35
N TYR A 86 8.95 -1.68 -12.02
CA TYR A 86 7.64 -1.73 -11.36
C TYR A 86 7.37 -3.10 -10.74
N MET A 87 7.65 -4.18 -11.49
CA MET A 87 7.39 -5.53 -11.01
C MET A 87 8.30 -5.95 -9.84
N ARG A 88 9.59 -5.62 -9.88
CA ARG A 88 10.51 -5.85 -8.75
C ARG A 88 9.99 -5.15 -7.51
N LEU A 89 9.63 -3.88 -7.66
CA LEU A 89 9.14 -3.07 -6.55
C LEU A 89 7.82 -3.62 -6.00
N SER A 90 6.89 -4.09 -6.85
CA SER A 90 5.66 -4.74 -6.41
C SER A 90 5.90 -5.99 -5.55
N PHE A 91 6.89 -6.82 -5.88
CA PHE A 91 7.19 -7.99 -5.05
C PHE A 91 7.87 -7.59 -3.73
N LEU A 92 8.78 -6.62 -3.78
CA LEU A 92 9.62 -6.23 -2.65
C LEU A 92 8.97 -5.22 -1.68
N HIS A 93 7.81 -4.65 -2.02
CA HIS A 93 7.29 -3.44 -1.38
C HIS A 93 7.10 -3.48 0.14
N ASP A 94 6.82 -4.67 0.68
CA ASP A 94 6.60 -4.89 2.10
C ASP A 94 7.64 -5.85 2.71
N VAL A 95 8.64 -6.30 1.93
CA VAL A 95 9.71 -7.18 2.45
C VAL A 95 10.40 -6.53 3.65
N VAL A 96 10.76 -5.25 3.56
CA VAL A 96 11.43 -4.57 4.67
C VAL A 96 10.47 -4.32 5.83
N GLU A 97 9.25 -3.82 5.56
CA GLU A 97 8.27 -3.48 6.59
C GLU A 97 7.82 -4.70 7.43
N ASP A 98 7.65 -5.87 6.80
CA ASP A 98 7.09 -7.06 7.45
C ASP A 98 8.12 -8.09 7.92
N THR A 99 9.42 -7.87 7.64
CA THR A 99 10.49 -8.82 8.01
C THR A 99 11.58 -8.24 8.90
N CYS A 100 11.54 -6.94 9.15
CA CYS A 100 12.49 -6.23 10.00
C CYS A 100 11.73 -5.63 11.19
N ASP A 101 12.26 -5.81 12.40
CA ASP A 101 11.73 -5.22 13.63
C ASP A 101 12.54 -3.99 14.06
N THR A 102 13.79 -3.87 13.59
CA THR A 102 14.75 -2.83 14.00
C THR A 102 15.32 -2.03 12.82
N ILE A 103 15.87 -0.84 13.09
CA ILE A 103 16.57 -0.03 12.09
C ILE A 103 17.83 -0.73 11.55
N ASP A 104 18.52 -1.50 12.38
CA ASP A 104 19.68 -2.31 11.96
C ASP A 104 19.28 -3.33 10.89
N GLU A 105 18.20 -4.10 11.15
CA GLU A 105 17.69 -5.08 10.19
C GLU A 105 17.20 -4.43 8.88
N ILE A 106 16.61 -3.22 8.95
CA ILE A 106 16.29 -2.45 7.73
C ILE A 106 17.57 -2.18 6.93
N ASP A 107 18.62 -1.69 7.57
CA ASP A 107 19.88 -1.36 6.87
C ASP A 107 20.51 -2.61 6.23
N GLU A 108 20.55 -3.72 6.96
CA GLU A 108 21.03 -5.01 6.46
C GLU A 108 20.17 -5.51 5.29
N ARG A 109 18.84 -5.45 5.41
CA ARG A 109 17.91 -5.90 4.38
C ARG A 109 18.05 -5.07 3.10
N ILE A 110 18.17 -3.76 3.24
CA ILE A 110 18.38 -2.85 2.09
C ILE A 110 19.73 -3.14 1.41
N ARG A 111 20.79 -3.44 2.16
CA ARG A 111 22.10 -3.84 1.60
C ARG A 111 22.02 -5.19 0.86
N ASP A 112 21.27 -6.16 1.36
CA ASP A 112 21.08 -7.44 0.67
C ASP A 112 20.28 -7.26 -0.64
N ILE A 113 19.22 -6.44 -0.61
CA ILE A 113 18.47 -6.06 -1.81
C ILE A 113 19.37 -5.34 -2.81
N GLU A 114 20.23 -4.41 -2.37
CA GLU A 114 21.20 -3.73 -3.23
C GLU A 114 22.17 -4.73 -3.89
N LYS A 115 22.71 -5.68 -3.11
CA LYS A 115 23.63 -6.69 -3.60
C LYS A 115 23.00 -7.61 -4.65
N ARG A 116 21.73 -7.97 -4.48
CA ARG A 116 21.03 -8.93 -5.36
C ARG A 116 20.40 -8.28 -6.59
N PHE A 117 19.77 -7.12 -6.41
CA PHE A 117 18.91 -6.51 -7.42
C PHE A 117 19.38 -5.12 -7.86
N GLY A 118 20.48 -4.63 -7.28
CA GLY A 118 21.10 -3.36 -7.62
C GLY A 118 20.61 -2.19 -6.78
N ARG A 119 21.46 -1.15 -6.74
CA ARG A 119 21.24 0.05 -5.93
C ARG A 119 19.90 0.72 -6.15
N GLN A 120 19.48 0.84 -7.41
CA GLN A 120 18.23 1.50 -7.78
C GLN A 120 17.01 0.80 -7.18
N THR A 121 16.98 -0.54 -7.16
CA THR A 121 15.89 -1.30 -6.52
C THR A 121 15.91 -1.13 -5.01
N ALA A 122 17.09 -1.11 -4.39
CA ALA A 122 17.22 -0.85 -2.95
C ALA A 122 16.73 0.55 -2.57
N ASP A 123 17.09 1.58 -3.34
CA ASP A 123 16.63 2.95 -3.12
C ASP A 123 15.10 3.06 -3.29
N ASP A 124 14.49 2.36 -4.25
CA ASP A 124 13.04 2.35 -4.42
C ASP A 124 12.33 1.61 -3.28
N VAL A 125 12.84 0.46 -2.84
CA VAL A 125 12.29 -0.27 -1.71
C VAL A 125 12.38 0.58 -0.44
N MET A 126 13.51 1.26 -0.22
CA MET A 126 13.68 2.18 0.90
C MET A 126 12.67 3.34 0.84
N LEU A 127 12.46 3.95 -0.33
CA LEU A 127 11.50 5.02 -0.53
C LEU A 127 10.07 4.57 -0.18
N ILE A 128 9.72 3.32 -0.49
CA ILE A 128 8.39 2.78 -0.22
C ILE A 128 8.29 2.01 1.09
N THR A 129 9.32 2.01 1.92
CA THR A 129 9.29 1.46 3.28
C THR A 129 8.86 2.54 4.27
N ASN A 130 7.80 2.30 5.02
CA ASN A 130 7.31 3.22 6.05
C ASN A 130 8.12 3.11 7.35
N VAL A 131 9.36 3.60 7.30
CA VAL A 131 10.30 3.61 8.44
C VAL A 131 9.70 4.30 9.67
N TYR A 132 8.87 5.33 9.50
CA TYR A 132 8.19 5.99 10.62
C TYR A 132 7.33 5.01 11.42
N SER A 133 6.56 4.15 10.76
CA SER A 133 5.74 3.15 11.44
C SER A 133 6.61 2.16 12.21
N MET A 134 7.76 1.77 11.65
CA MET A 134 8.70 0.86 12.30
C MET A 134 9.31 1.49 13.56
N ILE A 135 9.74 2.76 13.49
CA ILE A 135 10.24 3.50 14.66
C ILE A 135 9.16 3.59 15.74
N ILE A 136 7.93 4.01 15.39
CA ILE A 136 6.83 4.16 16.36
C ILE A 136 6.48 2.81 17.01
N ASN A 137 6.56 1.70 16.26
CA ASN A 137 6.30 0.36 16.78
C ASN A 137 7.43 -0.17 17.67
N GLY A 138 8.68 0.18 17.39
CA GLY A 138 9.83 -0.17 18.24
C GLY A 138 9.91 0.62 19.55
N ILE A 139 9.13 1.72 19.71
CA ILE A 139 9.08 2.48 20.96
C ILE A 139 8.12 1.82 21.96
N GLU A 140 8.68 1.37 23.07
CA GLU A 140 7.93 0.92 24.24
C GLU A 140 7.18 2.10 24.90
N ASN A 141 5.94 1.89 25.34
CA ASN A 141 5.14 2.87 26.12
C ASN A 141 4.73 4.20 25.44
N ASN A 142 4.36 4.17 24.17
CA ASN A 142 3.89 5.33 23.36
C ASN A 142 2.45 5.86 23.65
N GLY A 143 1.94 5.71 24.87
CA GLY A 143 0.55 6.06 25.22
C GLY A 143 0.24 7.55 25.31
N THR A 144 1.26 8.40 25.52
CA THR A 144 1.13 9.87 25.59
C THR A 144 2.17 10.56 24.71
N LYS A 145 2.00 11.87 24.49
CA LYS A 145 2.94 12.70 23.73
C LYS A 145 4.33 12.68 24.36
N GLU A 146 4.42 12.90 25.67
CA GLU A 146 5.68 12.98 26.42
C GLU A 146 6.43 11.66 26.36
N ARG A 147 5.72 10.54 26.56
CA ARG A 147 6.33 9.21 26.50
C ARG A 147 6.81 8.86 25.09
N LEU A 148 6.05 9.25 24.06
CA LEU A 148 6.47 9.04 22.69
C LEU A 148 7.73 9.86 22.37
N LEU A 149 7.82 11.12 22.80
CA LEU A 149 9.03 11.93 22.64
C LEU A 149 10.24 11.31 23.35
N GLN A 150 10.09 10.90 24.61
CA GLN A 150 11.15 10.20 25.35
C GLN A 150 11.58 8.93 24.64
N GLY A 151 10.63 8.14 24.14
CA GLY A 151 10.92 6.92 23.39
C GLY A 151 11.66 7.18 22.07
N ILE A 152 11.32 8.24 21.33
CA ILE A 152 12.05 8.67 20.12
C ILE A 152 13.50 8.98 20.45
N GLU A 153 13.74 9.76 21.51
CA GLU A 153 15.07 10.15 21.94
C GLU A 153 15.90 8.96 22.43
N GLN A 154 15.30 8.07 23.22
CA GLN A 154 15.94 6.86 23.72
C GLN A 154 16.31 5.91 22.57
N TYR A 155 15.38 5.66 21.64
CA TYR A 155 15.64 4.81 20.48
C TYR A 155 16.77 5.41 19.64
N TYR A 156 16.69 6.70 19.29
CA TYR A 156 17.74 7.35 18.50
C TYR A 156 19.10 7.31 19.18
N SER A 157 19.15 7.53 20.50
CA SER A 157 20.41 7.55 21.27
C SER A 157 21.07 6.18 21.33
N GLY A 158 20.28 5.10 21.31
CA GLY A 158 20.74 3.72 21.33
C GLY A 158 21.28 3.19 19.99
N LEU A 159 21.08 3.91 18.89
CA LEU A 159 21.61 3.51 17.58
C LEU A 159 23.13 3.71 17.47
N ASP A 160 23.77 2.89 16.65
CA ASP A 160 25.16 3.12 16.23
C ASP A 160 25.32 4.44 15.44
N GLU A 161 26.49 5.08 15.55
CA GLU A 161 26.74 6.40 14.95
C GLU A 161 26.51 6.46 13.42
N GLY A 162 26.82 5.37 12.71
CA GLY A 162 26.54 5.26 11.27
C GLY A 162 25.04 5.30 10.97
N LEU A 163 24.23 4.62 11.78
CA LEU A 163 22.78 4.57 11.62
C LEU A 163 22.12 5.86 12.11
N LYS A 164 22.63 6.47 13.19
CA LYS A 164 22.21 7.81 13.62
C LYS A 164 22.33 8.79 12.46
N GLY A 165 23.48 8.84 11.79
CA GLY A 165 23.69 9.69 10.62
C GLY A 165 22.70 9.42 9.49
N LYS A 166 22.52 8.15 9.11
CA LYS A 166 21.66 7.73 7.99
C LYS A 166 20.17 8.01 8.24
N TYR A 167 19.68 7.71 9.45
CA TYR A 167 18.25 7.76 9.79
C TYR A 167 17.82 9.04 10.52
N LYS A 168 18.74 9.96 10.83
CA LYS A 168 18.48 11.23 11.54
C LYS A 168 17.23 11.97 11.08
N HIS A 169 17.00 12.02 9.77
CA HIS A 169 15.89 12.76 9.19
C HIS A 169 14.51 12.14 9.53
N TYR A 170 14.41 10.81 9.64
CA TYR A 170 13.20 10.13 10.10
C TYR A 170 12.89 10.48 11.55
N PHE A 171 13.88 10.40 12.45
CA PHE A 171 13.71 10.75 13.86
C PHE A 171 13.35 12.22 14.05
N LYS A 172 14.03 13.13 13.32
CA LYS A 172 13.72 14.57 13.34
C LYS A 172 12.30 14.85 12.84
N GLY A 173 11.90 14.23 11.72
CA GLY A 173 10.55 14.39 11.17
C GLY A 173 9.47 13.89 12.13
N LEU A 174 9.68 12.70 12.73
CA LEU A 174 8.77 12.14 13.72
C LEU A 174 8.67 13.04 14.96
N TRP A 175 9.80 13.50 15.48
CA TRP A 175 9.85 14.43 16.61
C TRP A 175 9.02 15.69 16.35
N ASN A 176 9.23 16.34 15.20
CA ASN A 176 8.51 17.55 14.82
C ASN A 176 7.00 17.31 14.73
N ILE A 177 6.57 16.21 14.09
CA ILE A 177 5.14 15.85 14.01
C ILE A 177 4.55 15.66 15.40
N VAL A 178 5.24 14.98 16.30
CA VAL A 178 4.76 14.77 17.68
C VAL A 178 4.66 16.10 18.43
N GLN A 179 5.65 16.98 18.30
CA GLN A 179 5.66 18.31 18.92
C GLN A 179 4.51 19.20 18.43
N GLU A 180 4.25 19.21 17.13
CA GLU A 180 3.22 20.05 16.50
C GLU A 180 1.81 19.49 16.67
N THR A 181 1.67 18.20 16.97
CA THR A 181 0.35 17.59 17.17
C THR A 181 -0.26 17.99 18.50
N GLY A 182 -1.46 18.56 18.43
CA GLY A 182 -2.24 19.01 19.58
C GLY A 182 -3.30 18.01 20.04
N GLU A 183 -3.74 18.11 21.29
CA GLU A 183 -4.78 17.25 21.86
C GLU A 183 -6.14 17.38 21.14
N ASN A 184 -6.44 18.56 20.60
CA ASN A 184 -7.69 18.82 19.87
C ASN A 184 -7.86 17.91 18.63
N GLU A 185 -6.76 17.59 17.93
CA GLU A 185 -6.79 16.67 16.79
C GLU A 185 -7.16 15.25 17.24
N LEU A 186 -6.61 14.79 18.37
CA LEU A 186 -6.94 13.49 18.94
C LEU A 186 -8.40 13.45 19.40
N ILE A 187 -8.90 14.51 20.03
CA ILE A 187 -10.31 14.62 20.44
C ILE A 187 -11.23 14.53 19.21
N ALA A 188 -10.89 15.26 18.13
CA ALA A 188 -11.67 15.20 16.89
C ALA A 188 -11.66 13.80 16.26
N LEU A 189 -10.50 13.11 16.28
CA LEU A 189 -10.39 11.75 15.77
C LEU A 189 -11.18 10.75 16.62
N LYS A 190 -11.07 10.83 17.95
CA LYS A 190 -11.80 9.95 18.90
C LYS A 190 -13.30 10.11 18.84
N LYS A 191 -13.81 11.30 18.51
CA LYS A 191 -15.26 11.53 18.29
C LYS A 191 -15.81 10.65 17.16
N LYS A 192 -14.99 10.34 16.15
CA LYS A 192 -15.37 9.49 15.01
C LYS A 192 -14.92 8.04 15.20
N HIS A 193 -13.78 7.83 15.84
CA HIS A 193 -13.18 6.52 16.04
C HIS A 193 -12.70 6.37 17.49
N PRO A 194 -13.59 5.95 18.43
CA PRO A 194 -13.32 5.97 19.86
C PRO A 194 -12.08 5.19 20.31
N LEU A 195 -11.71 4.14 19.55
CA LEU A 195 -10.57 3.27 19.83
C LEU A 195 -9.21 3.86 19.42
N PHE A 196 -9.18 5.01 18.73
CA PHE A 196 -7.92 5.60 18.27
C PHE A 196 -7.13 6.22 19.42
N THR A 197 -5.84 5.96 19.42
CA THR A 197 -4.87 6.44 20.39
C THR A 197 -4.07 7.63 19.84
N PHE A 198 -3.30 8.29 20.70
CA PHE A 198 -2.35 9.31 20.25
C PHE A 198 -1.31 8.72 19.28
N LYS A 199 -0.82 7.50 19.56
CA LYS A 199 0.05 6.73 18.66
C LYS A 199 -0.55 6.61 17.26
N ASP A 200 -1.84 6.32 17.16
CA ASP A 200 -2.52 6.16 15.87
C ASP A 200 -2.61 7.46 15.10
N LEU A 201 -2.92 8.56 15.79
CA LEU A 201 -2.92 9.89 15.19
C LEU A 201 -1.54 10.23 14.61
N ILE A 202 -0.47 10.04 15.39
CA ILE A 202 0.90 10.29 14.92
C ILE A 202 1.25 9.37 13.75
N SER A 203 0.88 8.09 13.82
CA SER A 203 1.12 7.12 12.74
C SER A 203 0.43 7.54 11.45
N LEU A 204 -0.82 8.02 11.52
CA LEU A 204 -1.56 8.54 10.36
C LEU A 204 -0.95 9.82 9.80
N LYS A 205 -0.52 10.74 10.67
CA LYS A 205 0.15 11.99 10.24
C LYS A 205 1.47 11.68 9.53
N CYS A 206 2.31 10.81 10.10
CA CYS A 206 3.54 10.36 9.42
C CYS A 206 3.23 9.64 8.11
N TYR A 207 2.19 8.79 8.09
CA TYR A 207 1.78 8.10 6.87
C TYR A 207 1.51 9.07 5.72
N GLY A 208 0.71 10.11 5.94
CA GLY A 208 0.44 11.12 4.91
C GLY A 208 1.59 12.12 4.71
N GLN A 209 1.92 12.87 5.75
CA GLN A 209 2.72 14.09 5.66
C GLN A 209 4.20 13.85 5.35
N THR A 210 4.74 12.68 5.67
CA THR A 210 6.15 12.36 5.41
C THR A 210 6.31 11.20 4.45
N TYR A 211 5.65 10.07 4.71
CA TYR A 211 5.84 8.86 3.91
C TYR A 211 5.23 8.98 2.51
N ILE A 212 3.91 9.19 2.38
CA ILE A 212 3.27 9.36 1.07
C ILE A 212 3.73 10.65 0.38
N ARG A 213 3.91 11.76 1.13
CA ARG A 213 4.47 13.01 0.56
C ARG A 213 5.87 12.79 0.00
N GLY A 214 6.75 12.08 0.70
CA GLY A 214 8.11 11.81 0.24
C GLY A 214 8.14 11.03 -1.08
N MET A 215 7.19 10.12 -1.32
CA MET A 215 7.05 9.46 -2.62
C MET A 215 6.62 10.43 -3.73
N ILE A 216 5.74 11.37 -3.41
CA ILE A 216 5.29 12.40 -4.34
C ILE A 216 6.44 13.32 -4.70
N ASP A 217 7.17 13.84 -3.71
CA ASP A 217 8.31 14.73 -3.93
C ASP A 217 9.39 14.02 -4.77
N ALA A 218 9.69 12.76 -4.46
CA ALA A 218 10.63 11.96 -5.25
C ALA A 218 10.15 11.67 -6.68
N ALA A 219 8.84 11.54 -6.88
CA ALA A 219 8.24 11.39 -8.21
C ALA A 219 8.29 12.71 -9.00
N ASP A 220 8.00 13.84 -8.35
CA ASP A 220 8.10 15.18 -8.94
C ASP A 220 9.54 15.48 -9.38
N ASP A 221 10.53 15.21 -8.53
CA ASP A 221 11.95 15.39 -8.87
C ASP A 221 12.33 14.55 -10.11
N LYS A 222 12.00 13.26 -10.11
CA LYS A 222 12.25 12.36 -11.25
C LYS A 222 11.52 12.82 -12.53
N PHE A 223 10.29 13.32 -12.40
CA PHE A 223 9.51 13.85 -13.52
C PHE A 223 10.17 15.11 -14.10
N MET A 224 10.63 16.03 -13.25
CA MET A 224 11.33 17.24 -13.66
C MET A 224 12.68 16.95 -14.33
N GLU A 225 13.34 15.84 -13.95
CA GLU A 225 14.53 15.30 -14.62
C GLU A 225 14.22 14.55 -15.93
N GLY A 226 12.95 14.34 -16.28
CA GLY A 226 12.53 13.63 -17.48
C GLY A 226 12.71 12.10 -17.41
N LYS A 227 12.87 11.53 -16.21
CA LYS A 227 12.94 10.07 -16.02
C LYS A 227 11.57 9.45 -16.26
N GLN A 228 11.51 8.33 -16.96
CA GLN A 228 10.24 7.70 -17.34
C GLN A 228 9.61 6.85 -16.23
N ASP A 229 10.36 6.51 -15.19
CA ASP A 229 9.94 5.64 -14.08
C ASP A 229 9.55 6.39 -12.81
N TYR A 230 9.32 7.70 -12.92
CA TYR A 230 8.97 8.57 -11.80
C TYR A 230 7.75 8.08 -11.00
N GLY A 231 6.80 7.42 -11.65
CA GLY A 231 5.57 6.94 -11.03
C GLY A 231 5.65 5.56 -10.36
N ALA A 232 6.80 4.89 -10.35
CA ALA A 232 6.90 3.50 -9.88
C ALA A 232 6.41 3.30 -8.43
N ALA A 233 6.93 4.08 -7.50
CA ALA A 233 6.55 4.03 -6.08
C ALA A 233 5.05 4.29 -5.88
N ILE A 234 4.52 5.33 -6.52
CA ILE A 234 3.11 5.73 -6.44
C ILE A 234 2.19 4.62 -6.96
N VAL A 235 2.49 4.07 -8.14
CA VAL A 235 1.69 3.00 -8.76
C VAL A 235 1.70 1.74 -7.90
N VAL A 236 2.85 1.35 -7.36
CA VAL A 236 2.94 0.17 -6.48
C VAL A 236 2.13 0.39 -5.19
N LYS A 237 2.23 1.55 -4.53
CA LYS A 237 1.47 1.81 -3.29
C LYS A 237 -0.02 2.05 -3.52
N LEU A 238 -0.42 2.48 -4.72
CA LEU A 238 -1.83 2.45 -5.14
C LEU A 238 -2.33 1.03 -5.36
N ALA A 239 -1.53 0.16 -5.99
CA ALA A 239 -1.85 -1.26 -6.18
C ALA A 239 -1.97 -2.01 -4.83
N ASP A 240 -1.05 -1.76 -3.90
CA ASP A 240 -1.15 -2.18 -2.49
C ASP A 240 -2.45 -1.67 -1.85
N GLY A 241 -2.77 -0.39 -1.99
CA GLY A 241 -4.02 0.17 -1.47
C GLY A 241 -5.26 -0.55 -2.01
N ILE A 242 -5.27 -0.91 -3.29
CA ILE A 242 -6.34 -1.67 -3.93
C ILE A 242 -6.45 -3.08 -3.35
N ASP A 243 -5.33 -3.78 -3.17
CA ASP A 243 -5.36 -5.11 -2.56
C ASP A 243 -5.83 -5.05 -1.11
N PHE A 244 -5.25 -4.14 -0.32
CA PHE A 244 -5.60 -3.94 1.06
C PHE A 244 -7.10 -3.71 1.27
N VAL A 245 -7.74 -2.79 0.51
CA VAL A 245 -9.19 -2.55 0.66
C VAL A 245 -10.02 -3.79 0.29
N ARG A 246 -9.54 -4.62 -0.64
CA ARG A 246 -10.20 -5.87 -1.05
C ARG A 246 -10.06 -7.00 -0.04
N THR A 247 -9.04 -6.97 0.80
CA THR A 247 -8.77 -8.01 1.79
C THR A 247 -9.14 -7.60 3.22
N MET A 248 -9.62 -6.37 3.43
CA MET A 248 -10.10 -5.91 4.75
C MET A 248 -11.10 -6.91 5.35
N SER A 249 -10.83 -7.31 6.60
CA SER A 249 -11.65 -8.26 7.33
C SER A 249 -13.01 -7.65 7.75
N PRO A 250 -14.14 -8.33 7.53
CA PRO A 250 -15.45 -7.84 7.96
C PRO A 250 -15.66 -7.88 9.47
N THR A 251 -14.72 -8.41 10.26
CA THR A 251 -14.90 -8.64 11.71
C THR A 251 -14.03 -7.75 12.61
N LYS A 252 -13.17 -6.90 12.04
CA LYS A 252 -12.24 -6.04 12.80
C LYS A 252 -12.50 -4.56 12.50
N ASP A 253 -13.42 -3.94 13.23
CA ASP A 253 -13.86 -2.55 13.05
C ASP A 253 -12.71 -1.52 13.10
N TYR A 254 -11.81 -1.64 14.07
CA TYR A 254 -10.68 -0.75 14.28
C TYR A 254 -9.64 -0.87 13.15
N SER A 255 -9.33 -2.10 12.74
CA SER A 255 -8.44 -2.35 11.60
C SER A 255 -9.04 -1.82 10.30
N CYS A 256 -10.36 -1.98 10.10
CA CYS A 256 -11.06 -1.42 8.95
C CYS A 256 -11.05 0.11 8.94
N SER A 257 -11.32 0.74 10.09
CA SER A 257 -11.28 2.21 10.22
C SER A 257 -9.92 2.76 9.84
N LYS A 258 -8.83 2.19 10.38
CA LYS A 258 -7.46 2.56 10.00
C LYS A 258 -7.20 2.36 8.51
N GLY A 259 -7.68 1.25 7.98
CA GLY A 259 -7.57 0.90 6.58
C GLY A 259 -8.23 1.91 5.64
N ILE A 260 -9.47 2.27 5.94
CA ILE A 260 -10.25 3.28 5.19
C ILE A 260 -9.51 4.63 5.23
N ILE A 261 -9.10 5.10 6.41
CA ILE A 261 -8.40 6.38 6.54
C ILE A 261 -7.08 6.37 5.76
N LYS A 262 -6.29 5.30 5.82
CA LYS A 262 -5.05 5.17 5.02
C LYS A 262 -5.34 5.21 3.51
N ALA A 263 -6.41 4.55 3.05
CA ALA A 263 -6.82 4.60 1.65
C ALA A 263 -7.24 6.02 1.23
N GLU A 264 -8.00 6.74 2.07
CA GLU A 264 -8.38 8.12 1.83
C GLU A 264 -7.17 9.07 1.78
N ILE A 265 -6.16 8.88 2.66
CA ILE A 265 -4.90 9.62 2.60
C ILE A 265 -4.22 9.40 1.25
N LYS A 266 -4.06 8.15 0.80
CA LYS A 266 -3.49 7.85 -0.53
C LYS A 266 -4.28 8.53 -1.65
N ILE A 267 -5.60 8.40 -1.63
CA ILE A 267 -6.49 9.01 -2.63
C ILE A 267 -6.26 10.52 -2.70
N ASN A 268 -6.34 11.21 -1.57
CA ASN A 268 -6.24 12.67 -1.53
C ASN A 268 -4.87 13.16 -2.01
N MET A 269 -3.79 12.52 -1.57
CA MET A 269 -2.42 12.95 -1.88
C MET A 269 -2.03 12.63 -3.33
N PHE A 270 -2.35 11.45 -3.83
CA PHE A 270 -2.06 11.11 -5.22
C PHE A 270 -3.00 11.80 -6.21
N GLU A 271 -4.22 12.14 -5.80
CA GLU A 271 -5.09 13.00 -6.59
C GLU A 271 -4.51 14.41 -6.73
N GLU A 272 -3.98 14.98 -5.65
CA GLU A 272 -3.25 16.26 -5.69
C GLU A 272 -2.08 16.20 -6.69
N PHE A 273 -1.21 15.19 -6.59
CA PHE A 273 -0.11 14.98 -7.54
C PHE A 273 -0.60 14.88 -8.99
N SER A 274 -1.66 14.09 -9.25
CA SER A 274 -2.21 13.94 -10.61
C SER A 274 -2.79 15.23 -11.20
N LYS A 275 -3.13 16.21 -10.36
CA LYS A 275 -3.63 17.54 -10.77
C LYS A 275 -2.51 18.56 -10.92
N PHE A 276 -1.45 18.45 -10.10
CA PHE A 276 -0.33 19.42 -10.07
C PHE A 276 0.67 19.26 -11.20
N SER A 277 0.71 18.12 -11.88
CA SER A 277 1.52 17.98 -13.09
C SER A 277 0.99 18.95 -14.15
N ASN A 278 1.59 20.14 -14.23
CA ASN A 278 1.20 21.29 -15.06
C ASN A 278 1.31 21.03 -16.59
N LYS A 279 1.27 19.77 -17.04
CA LYS A 279 1.21 19.33 -18.43
C LYS A 279 0.26 18.12 -18.61
N PRO A 280 -1.05 18.26 -18.34
CA PRO A 280 -1.96 17.12 -18.20
C PRO A 280 -2.22 16.32 -19.49
N GLU A 281 -1.92 16.87 -20.66
CA GLU A 281 -2.52 16.38 -21.91
C GLU A 281 -1.68 15.34 -22.66
N LYS A 282 -0.47 14.99 -22.19
CA LYS A 282 0.43 14.09 -22.97
C LYS A 282 1.22 13.04 -22.22
N ASP A 283 1.25 13.03 -20.87
CA ASP A 283 2.00 11.98 -20.17
C ASP A 283 1.09 10.81 -19.76
N SER A 284 1.36 9.64 -20.37
CA SER A 284 0.66 8.38 -20.11
C SER A 284 0.75 7.92 -18.65
N HIS A 285 1.78 8.30 -17.89
CA HIS A 285 1.95 7.89 -16.49
C HIS A 285 1.09 8.70 -15.52
N ILE A 286 0.91 10.00 -15.73
CA ILE A 286 -0.05 10.80 -14.94
C ILE A 286 -1.48 10.31 -15.17
N LEU A 287 -1.86 10.02 -16.42
CA LEU A 287 -3.17 9.44 -16.74
C LEU A 287 -3.36 8.06 -16.09
N LEU A 288 -2.30 7.25 -16.03
CA LEU A 288 -2.30 5.97 -15.34
C LEU A 288 -2.55 6.14 -13.84
N ILE A 289 -1.80 7.02 -13.16
CA ILE A 289 -1.95 7.29 -11.73
C ILE A 289 -3.36 7.80 -11.43
N GLY A 290 -3.85 8.77 -12.19
CA GLY A 290 -5.22 9.27 -12.06
C GLY A 290 -6.26 8.15 -12.24
N GLY A 291 -6.07 7.26 -13.21
CA GLY A 291 -6.94 6.09 -13.39
C GLY A 291 -6.92 5.10 -12.23
N MET A 292 -5.76 4.88 -11.61
CA MET A 292 -5.61 4.03 -10.43
C MET A 292 -6.25 4.65 -9.18
N VAL A 293 -6.12 5.97 -8.99
CA VAL A 293 -6.80 6.70 -7.91
C VAL A 293 -8.32 6.54 -8.02
N GLU A 294 -8.88 6.71 -9.21
CA GLU A 294 -10.32 6.50 -9.42
C GLU A 294 -10.74 5.05 -9.17
N TYR A 295 -9.94 4.07 -9.59
CA TYR A 295 -10.22 2.67 -9.30
C TYR A 295 -10.16 2.37 -7.80
N LEU A 296 -9.21 2.94 -7.07
CA LEU A 296 -9.13 2.81 -5.61
C LEU A 296 -10.36 3.41 -4.91
N LYS A 297 -10.85 4.57 -5.37
CA LYS A 297 -12.13 5.15 -4.87
C LYS A 297 -13.30 4.18 -5.07
N GLU A 298 -13.43 3.62 -6.28
CA GLU A 298 -14.48 2.63 -6.58
C GLU A 298 -14.35 1.38 -5.70
N GLN A 299 -13.14 0.85 -5.54
CA GLN A 299 -12.90 -0.32 -4.69
C GLN A 299 -13.19 0.01 -3.21
N LEU A 300 -12.83 1.18 -2.71
CA LEU A 300 -13.10 1.54 -1.32
C LEU A 300 -14.61 1.53 -1.02
N VAL A 301 -15.44 2.16 -1.87
CA VAL A 301 -16.90 2.15 -1.73
C VAL A 301 -17.46 0.74 -1.84
N GLU A 302 -17.06 0.00 -2.88
CA GLU A 302 -17.57 -1.34 -3.16
C GLU A 302 -17.20 -2.35 -2.07
N GLN A 303 -15.97 -2.31 -1.56
CA GLN A 303 -15.54 -3.26 -0.54
C GLN A 303 -16.24 -2.94 0.79
N VAL A 304 -16.40 -1.67 1.17
CA VAL A 304 -17.20 -1.30 2.36
C VAL A 304 -18.66 -1.78 2.23
N ARG A 305 -19.27 -1.64 1.05
CA ARG A 305 -20.61 -2.21 0.76
C ARG A 305 -20.65 -3.74 0.95
N ARG A 306 -19.68 -4.47 0.41
CA ARG A 306 -19.60 -5.93 0.57
C ARG A 306 -19.40 -6.35 2.03
N ARG A 307 -18.67 -5.56 2.82
CA ARG A 307 -18.43 -5.84 4.25
C ARG A 307 -19.70 -5.60 5.05
N LYS A 308 -20.42 -4.51 4.77
CA LYS A 308 -21.79 -4.29 5.27
C LYS A 308 -22.68 -5.51 5.02
N GLU A 309 -22.73 -5.99 3.78
CA GLU A 309 -23.55 -7.18 3.42
C GLU A 309 -23.09 -8.46 4.12
N SER A 310 -21.77 -8.64 4.25
CA SER A 310 -21.20 -9.80 4.96
C SER A 310 -21.49 -9.74 6.46
N ALA A 311 -21.45 -8.55 7.07
CA ALA A 311 -21.73 -8.35 8.49
C ALA A 311 -23.21 -8.62 8.83
N VAL A 312 -24.14 -8.39 7.89
CA VAL A 312 -25.55 -8.81 8.05
C VAL A 312 -25.68 -10.32 8.21
N ASN A 313 -24.87 -11.09 7.49
CA ASN A 313 -24.92 -12.56 7.52
C ASN A 313 -24.29 -13.18 8.78
N LEU A 314 -23.65 -12.39 9.66
CA LEU A 314 -23.03 -12.90 10.88
C LEU A 314 -24.03 -13.27 11.99
N ASN A 315 -25.34 -13.00 11.82
CA ASN A 315 -26.47 -13.46 12.66
C ASN A 315 -26.23 -13.48 14.19
N ASP A 316 -25.40 -12.57 14.70
CA ASP A 316 -25.02 -12.47 16.11
C ASP A 316 -25.02 -10.99 16.50
N ASP A 317 -25.76 -10.68 17.57
CA ASP A 317 -25.98 -9.32 18.06
C ASP A 317 -24.69 -8.65 18.55
N SER A 318 -23.64 -9.42 18.87
CA SER A 318 -22.31 -8.89 19.16
C SER A 318 -21.68 -8.12 17.99
N TYR A 319 -22.20 -8.30 16.77
CA TYR A 319 -21.79 -7.58 15.56
C TYR A 319 -22.72 -6.40 15.18
N GLU A 320 -23.65 -5.97 16.05
CA GLU A 320 -24.47 -4.78 15.78
C GLU A 320 -23.62 -3.52 15.57
N GLY A 321 -22.59 -3.31 16.40
CA GLY A 321 -21.69 -2.16 16.29
C GLY A 321 -20.94 -2.10 14.95
N ILE A 322 -20.48 -3.25 14.43
CA ILE A 322 -19.76 -3.30 13.16
C ILE A 322 -20.68 -3.11 11.95
N ARG A 323 -21.95 -3.53 12.05
CA ARG A 323 -22.98 -3.27 11.03
C ARG A 323 -23.27 -1.78 10.92
N GLY A 324 -23.53 -1.11 12.05
CA GLY A 324 -23.73 0.34 12.09
C GLY A 324 -22.53 1.12 11.54
N PHE A 325 -21.31 0.72 11.91
CA PHE A 325 -20.09 1.30 11.37
C PHE A 325 -20.01 1.21 9.83
N PHE A 326 -20.21 0.03 9.25
CA PHE A 326 -20.14 -0.12 7.79
C PHE A 326 -21.31 0.58 7.08
N ASP A 327 -22.47 0.71 7.71
CA ASP A 327 -23.60 1.48 7.18
C ASP A 327 -23.26 2.97 7.06
N GLU A 328 -22.76 3.57 8.14
CA GLU A 328 -22.38 4.98 8.17
C GLU A 328 -21.23 5.28 7.20
N GLU A 329 -20.19 4.45 7.21
CA GLU A 329 -19.04 4.61 6.32
C GLU A 329 -19.41 4.41 4.85
N HIS A 330 -20.30 3.46 4.54
CA HIS A 330 -20.77 3.27 3.17
C HIS A 330 -21.49 4.51 2.63
N GLU A 331 -22.44 5.07 3.38
CA GLU A 331 -23.17 6.26 2.93
C GLU A 331 -22.26 7.50 2.85
N ARG A 332 -21.32 7.65 3.79
CA ARG A 332 -20.30 8.71 3.74
C ARG A 332 -19.45 8.60 2.47
N LEU A 333 -18.86 7.44 2.22
CA LEU A 333 -17.96 7.21 1.10
C LEU A 333 -18.69 7.31 -0.24
N LYS A 334 -19.94 6.84 -0.32
CA LYS A 334 -20.80 6.98 -1.51
C LYS A 334 -21.12 8.45 -1.82
N GLY A 335 -21.32 9.28 -0.80
CA GLY A 335 -21.49 10.72 -0.96
C GLY A 335 -20.22 11.44 -1.41
N MET A 336 -19.06 11.02 -0.90
CA MET A 336 -17.76 11.61 -1.23
C MET A 336 -17.23 11.17 -2.60
N TYR A 337 -17.43 9.90 -2.95
CA TYR A 337 -16.94 9.26 -4.17
C TYR A 337 -18.12 8.73 -4.99
N PRO A 338 -18.97 9.62 -5.55
CA PRO A 338 -20.08 9.20 -6.37
C PRO A 338 -19.58 8.40 -7.58
N PRO A 339 -20.34 7.39 -8.03
CA PRO A 339 -19.96 6.63 -9.22
C PRO A 339 -19.72 7.60 -10.38
N PRO A 340 -18.64 7.42 -11.16
CA PRO A 340 -18.24 8.39 -12.15
C PRO A 340 -19.38 8.68 -13.13
N GLY A 341 -19.79 9.95 -13.23
CA GLY A 341 -20.75 10.42 -14.22
C GLY A 341 -20.25 10.17 -15.66
N ARG A 342 -21.16 10.24 -16.65
CA ARG A 342 -20.95 9.95 -18.10
C ARG A 342 -19.71 10.62 -18.77
N ILE A 343 -18.99 11.52 -18.11
CA ILE A 343 -17.94 12.36 -18.69
C ILE A 343 -16.54 11.72 -18.70
N ARG A 344 -16.21 10.74 -17.85
CA ARG A 344 -14.88 10.10 -17.88
C ARG A 344 -14.81 8.85 -18.79
N ARG A 345 -15.24 8.94 -20.05
CA ARG A 345 -15.27 7.80 -21.00
C ARG A 345 -13.90 7.17 -21.29
N ALA A 346 -12.79 7.90 -21.16
CA ALA A 346 -11.43 7.35 -21.31
C ALA A 346 -10.98 6.52 -20.08
N VAL A 347 -11.26 7.02 -18.87
CA VAL A 347 -11.00 6.30 -17.61
C VAL A 347 -11.96 5.13 -17.45
N ILE A 348 -13.22 5.26 -17.87
CA ILE A 348 -14.20 4.16 -17.98
C ILE A 348 -13.74 3.10 -18.96
N GLY A 349 -12.98 3.42 -20.02
CA GLY A 349 -12.40 2.41 -20.91
C GLY A 349 -11.32 1.56 -20.23
N LEU A 350 -10.48 2.20 -19.41
CA LEU A 350 -9.48 1.51 -18.57
C LEU A 350 -10.17 0.70 -17.46
N ILE A 351 -11.08 1.32 -16.71
CA ILE A 351 -11.86 0.73 -15.63
C ILE A 351 -12.75 -0.40 -16.14
N LYS A 352 -13.51 -0.27 -17.24
CA LYS A 352 -14.28 -1.38 -17.84
C LYS A 352 -13.38 -2.52 -18.28
N SER A 353 -12.18 -2.23 -18.81
CA SER A 353 -11.23 -3.29 -19.17
C SER A 353 -10.65 -4.02 -17.94
N ILE A 354 -10.66 -3.39 -16.77
CA ILE A 354 -10.23 -3.99 -15.49
C ILE A 354 -11.40 -4.69 -14.79
N LYS A 355 -12.59 -4.07 -14.78
CA LYS A 355 -13.82 -4.55 -14.15
C LYS A 355 -14.38 -5.79 -14.85
N ASN A 356 -14.43 -5.80 -16.20
CA ASN A 356 -14.79 -7.00 -16.97
C ASN A 356 -13.79 -8.15 -16.79
N MET A 357 -12.60 -7.89 -16.22
CA MET A 357 -11.64 -8.93 -15.84
C MET A 357 -11.81 -9.40 -14.39
N SER A 358 -12.20 -8.51 -13.48
CA SER A 358 -12.44 -8.82 -12.05
C SER A 358 -13.79 -9.52 -11.81
N ASP A 359 -14.85 -9.16 -12.54
CA ASP A 359 -16.19 -9.74 -12.34
C ASP A 359 -16.30 -11.17 -12.89
N ALA A 360 -15.45 -11.53 -13.86
CA ALA A 360 -15.29 -12.92 -14.33
C ALA A 360 -14.42 -13.79 -13.39
N GLU A 361 -13.80 -13.21 -12.35
CA GLU A 361 -12.91 -13.89 -11.39
C GLU A 361 -13.62 -14.39 -10.13
N TYR A 362 -14.87 -13.97 -9.88
CA TYR A 362 -15.61 -14.28 -8.64
C TYR A 362 -17.10 -14.64 -8.87
N ALA A 363 -17.47 -15.04 -10.09
CA ALA A 363 -18.69 -15.84 -10.25
C ALA A 363 -18.39 -17.24 -9.66
N PRO A 364 -19.27 -17.79 -8.82
CA PRO A 364 -19.05 -19.07 -8.15
C PRO A 364 -18.76 -20.21 -9.12
#